data_AF-A0A383R9R4-F1
#
_entry.id   AF-A0A383R9R4-F1
#
_cell.length_a   1.000
_cell.length_b   1.000
_cell.length_c   1.000
_cell.angle_alpha   90.00
_cell.angle_beta   90.00
_cell.angle_gamma   90.00
#
_symmetry.space_group_name_H-M   'P 1'
#
loop_
_entity.id
_entity.type
_entity.pdbx_description
1 polymer ?
#
loop_
_entity_poly.entity_id
_entity_poly.type
_entity_poly.pdbx_seq_one_letter_code
_entity_poly.pdbx_strand_id
1 'polypeptide(L)' 'MSGKSVAPVSQDYIIEQVKEKYSCTVLKCEGRPVLEFKSEQELHEITDYVQHNFEMELMDVFFTAIESLQPEE' A
#
# COMPACT_ATOMS: atom_id res chain seq x y z
N MET A 1 -20.17 -5.77 -25.86
CA MET A 1 -19.48 -5.16 -24.71
C MET A 1 -18.15 -5.89 -24.58
N SER A 2 -17.06 -5.34 -25.12
CA SER A 2 -15.73 -5.97 -24.96
C SER A 2 -15.23 -5.64 -23.55
N GLY A 3 -15.34 -6.61 -22.64
CA GLY A 3 -14.66 -6.57 -21.36
C GLY A 3 -13.16 -6.53 -21.65
N LYS A 4 -12.56 -5.37 -21.45
CA LYS A 4 -11.11 -5.16 -21.56
C LYS A 4 -10.51 -5.88 -20.35
N SER A 5 -9.94 -7.07 -20.52
CA SER A 5 -9.15 -7.68 -19.46
C SER A 5 -7.90 -6.81 -19.30
N VAL A 6 -7.93 -5.91 -18.33
CA VAL A 6 -6.73 -5.18 -17.91
C VAL A 6 -5.78 -6.24 -17.38
N ALA A 7 -4.56 -6.32 -17.91
CA ALA A 7 -3.55 -7.19 -17.32
C ALA A 7 -3.42 -6.82 -15.83
N PRO A 8 -3.33 -7.80 -14.91
CA PRO A 8 -3.22 -7.49 -13.49
C PRO A 8 -2.04 -6.55 -13.27
N VAL A 9 -2.31 -5.40 -12.66
CA VAL A 9 -1.29 -4.43 -12.27
C VAL A 9 -0.37 -5.13 -11.27
N SER A 10 0.95 -5.03 -11.45
CA SER A 10 1.88 -5.74 -10.57
C SER A 10 1.87 -5.14 -9.16
N GLN A 11 2.02 -6.01 -8.15
CA GLN A 11 2.16 -5.60 -6.76
C GLN A 11 3.28 -4.57 -6.58
N ASP A 12 4.43 -4.77 -7.21
CA ASP A 12 5.57 -3.85 -7.17
C ASP A 12 5.22 -2.44 -7.68
N TYR A 13 4.39 -2.35 -8.73
CA TYR A 13 3.95 -1.05 -9.24
C TYR A 13 3.07 -0.32 -8.23
N ILE A 14 2.12 -1.03 -7.61
CA ILE A 14 1.23 -0.44 -6.60
C ILE A 14 2.05 0.06 -5.39
N ILE A 15 3.03 -0.72 -4.94
CA ILE A 15 3.93 -0.35 -3.85
C ILE A 15 4.68 0.94 -4.17
N GLU A 16 5.23 1.08 -5.38
CA GLU A 16 5.91 2.32 -5.77
C GLU A 16 4.94 3.51 -5.83
N GLN A 17 3.71 3.32 -6.32
CA GLN A 17 2.70 4.39 -6.31
C GLN A 17 2.32 4.84 -4.90
N VAL A 18 2.17 3.90 -3.97
CA VAL A 18 1.88 4.21 -2.55
C VAL A 18 3.04 4.98 -1.93
N LYS A 19 4.30 4.54 -2.15
CA LYS A 19 5.50 5.22 -1.65
C LYS A 19 5.64 6.64 -2.18
N GLU A 20 5.41 6.84 -3.49
CA GLU A 20 5.48 8.16 -4.12
C GLU A 20 4.43 9.12 -3.56
N LYS A 21 3.21 8.62 -3.33
CA LYS A 21 2.07 9.47 -2.93
C LYS A 21 2.08 9.85 -1.44
N TYR A 22 2.42 8.91 -0.56
CA TYR A 22 2.31 9.09 0.89
C TYR A 22 3.65 9.34 1.57
N SER A 23 4.78 9.19 0.85
CA SER A 23 6.11 9.25 1.45
C SER A 23 6.27 8.29 2.64
N CYS A 24 5.57 7.15 2.58
CA CYS A 24 5.59 6.11 3.62
C CYS A 24 6.82 5.21 3.46
N THR A 25 7.16 4.48 4.53
CA THR A 25 8.24 3.49 4.50
C THR A 25 7.65 2.12 4.20
N VAL A 26 8.33 1.36 3.34
CA VAL A 26 8.00 -0.06 3.10
C VAL A 26 9.18 -0.91 3.56
N LEU A 27 8.95 -1.66 4.63
CA LEU A 27 9.90 -2.60 5.19
C LEU A 27 9.80 -3.95 4.46
N LYS A 28 10.77 -4.83 4.72
CA LYS A 28 10.75 -6.22 4.23
C LYS A 28 10.84 -7.19 5.38
N CYS A 29 9.85 -8.07 5.50
CA CYS A 29 9.84 -9.20 6.44
C CYS A 29 9.82 -10.51 5.64
N GLU A 30 10.90 -11.30 5.71
CA GLU A 30 11.04 -12.55 4.94
C GLU A 30 10.82 -12.36 3.42
N GLY A 31 11.22 -11.20 2.89
CA GLY A 31 11.04 -10.85 1.48
C GLY A 31 9.65 -10.31 1.13
N ARG A 32 8.71 -10.25 2.08
CA ARG A 32 7.37 -9.70 1.89
C ARG A 32 7.31 -8.22 2.27
N PRO A 33 6.59 -7.38 1.51
CA PRO A 33 6.47 -5.95 1.79
C PRO A 33 5.61 -5.71 3.03
N VAL A 34 6.06 -4.83 3.92
CA VAL A 34 5.34 -4.41 5.11
C VAL A 34 5.19 -2.90 5.07
N LEU A 35 3.96 -2.40 5.12
CA LEU A 35 3.71 -0.97 5.19
C LEU A 35 4.02 -0.47 6.60
N GLU A 36 4.83 0.58 6.72
CA GLU A 36 4.98 1.34 7.95
C GLU A 36 4.21 2.66 7.80
N PHE A 37 3.26 2.91 8.70
CA PHE A 37 2.41 4.12 8.72
C PHE A 37 2.62 4.92 10.00
N LYS A 38 2.39 6.23 9.96
CA LYS A 38 2.64 7.19 11.06
C LYS A 38 1.38 7.57 11.84
N SER A 39 0.20 7.29 11.29
CA SER A 39 -1.08 7.54 11.95
C SER A 39 -2.19 6.66 11.37
N GLU A 40 -3.26 6.45 12.14
CA GLU A 40 -4.46 5.76 11.64
C GLU A 40 -5.08 6.46 10.42
N GLN A 41 -5.01 7.79 10.36
CA GLN A 41 -5.50 8.57 9.23
C GLN A 41 -4.70 8.27 7.95
N GLU A 42 -3.36 8.21 8.04
CA GLU A 42 -2.52 7.83 6.89
C GLU A 42 -2.83 6.39 6.44
N LEU A 43 -2.97 5.46 7.38
CA LEU A 43 -3.34 4.08 7.06
C LEU A 43 -4.68 4.01 6.32
N HIS A 44 -5.68 4.77 6.77
CA HIS A 44 -6.98 4.84 6.12
C HIS A 44 -6.89 5.41 4.70
N GLU A 45 -6.16 6.52 4.53
CA GLU A 45 -5.96 7.14 3.22
C GLU A 45 -5.22 6.23 2.23
N ILE A 46 -4.20 5.49 2.69
CA ILE A 46 -3.50 4.51 1.86
C ILE A 46 -4.44 3.35 1.48
N THR A 47 -5.24 2.86 2.43
CA THR A 47 -6.22 1.78 2.18
C THR A 47 -7.21 2.19 1.11
N ASP A 48 -7.82 3.37 1.26
CA ASP A 48 -8.77 3.93 0.29
C ASP A 48 -8.12 4.14 -1.07
N TYR A 49 -6.87 4.63 -1.10
CA TYR A 49 -6.16 4.82 -2.36
C TYR A 49 -5.95 3.50 -3.10
N VAL A 50 -5.51 2.45 -2.40
CA VAL A 50 -5.27 1.13 -3.01
C VAL A 50 -6.59 0.56 -3.56
N GLN A 51 -7.66 0.60 -2.77
CA GLN A 51 -8.97 0.09 -3.18
C GLN A 51 -9.53 0.87 -4.39
N HIS A 52 -9.56 2.20 -4.34
CA HIS A 52 -10.20 3.00 -5.38
C HIS A 52 -9.41 3.03 -6.70
N ASN A 53 -8.08 2.90 -6.67
CA ASN A 53 -7.24 3.05 -7.87
C ASN A 53 -6.84 1.71 -8.50
N PHE A 54 -6.82 0.63 -7.71
CA PHE A 54 -6.35 -0.68 -8.18
C PHE A 54 -7.37 -1.80 -7.97
N GLU A 55 -8.51 -1.53 -7.34
CA GLU A 55 -9.53 -2.54 -7.02
C GLU A 55 -8.95 -3.72 -6.21
N MET A 56 -7.98 -3.43 -5.33
CA MET A 56 -7.30 -4.42 -4.49
C MET A 56 -7.42 -4.05 -3.01
N GLU A 57 -7.36 -5.05 -2.13
CA GLU A 57 -7.26 -4.79 -0.70
C GLU A 57 -5.82 -4.44 -0.31
N LEU A 58 -5.66 -3.68 0.78
CA LEU A 58 -4.33 -3.32 1.28
C LEU A 58 -3.47 -4.58 1.53
N MET A 59 -4.09 -5.64 2.04
CA MET A 59 -3.41 -6.90 2.38
C MET A 59 -3.12 -7.81 1.17
N ASP A 60 -3.67 -7.48 -0.01
CA ASP A 60 -3.25 -8.09 -1.27
C ASP A 60 -1.94 -7.47 -1.78
N VAL A 61 -1.63 -6.24 -1.33
CA VAL A 61 -0.44 -5.47 -1.71
C VAL A 61 0.67 -5.57 -0.67
N PHE A 62 0.32 -5.53 0.61
CA PHE A 62 1.26 -5.62 1.73
C PHE A 62 0.98 -6.86 2.57
N PHE A 63 2.02 -7.51 3.09
CA PHE A 63 1.84 -8.63 4.00
C PHE A 63 1.21 -8.22 5.33
N THR A 64 1.58 -7.04 5.83
CA THR A 64 0.97 -6.41 7.00
C THR A 64 1.26 -4.92 6.99
N ALA A 65 0.58 -4.18 7.86
CA ALA A 65 0.83 -2.78 8.14
C ALA A 65 1.18 -2.61 9.63
N ILE A 66 2.21 -1.84 9.93
CA ILE A 66 2.64 -1.56 11.30
C ILE A 66 2.75 -0.06 11.53
N GLU A 67 2.42 0.37 12.73
CA GLU A 67 2.62 1.75 13.14
C GLU A 67 4.12 2.00 13.34
N SER A 68 4.58 3.16 12.89
CA SER A 68 5.96 3.58 13.03
C SER A 68 6.26 3.88 14.50
N LEU A 69 7.40 3.42 14.99
CA LEU A 69 7.86 3.67 16.35
C LEU A 69 8.55 5.04 16.49
N GLN A 70 8.49 5.91 15.48
CA GLN A 70 9.09 7.22 15.56
C GLN A 70 8.43 8.04 16.68
N PRO A 71 9.21 8.76 17.50
CA PRO A 71 8.63 9.61 18.51
C PRO A 71 7.74 10.66 17.85
N GLU A 72 6.55 10.86 18.42
CA GLU A 72 5.70 12.02 18.13
C GLU A 72 6.58 13.28 18.26
N GLU A 73 6.85 13.98 17.16
CA GLU A 73 7.56 15.27 17.19
C GLU A 73 6.71 16.35 17.89
#